data_AF-A0A932QXW6-F1
#
_entry.id   AF-A0A932QXW6-F1
#
_cell.length_a   1.000
_cell.length_b   1.000
_cell.length_c   1.000
_cell.angle_alpha   90.00
_cell.angle_beta   90.00
_cell.angle_gamma   90.00
#
_symmetry.space_group_name_H-M   'P 1'
#
loop_
_entity.id
_entity.type
_entity.pdbx_description
1 polymer ?
#
loop_
_entity_poly.entity_id
_entity_poly.type
_entity_poly.pdbx_seq_one_letter_code
_entity_poly.pdbx_strand_id
1 'polypeptide(L)'
;ARYTVTAGATDVLGHPGFYLAGAPFKFFPSPSGGSTAVLDGSGGLFLFDENSREIHPVEGGVEEVSFDQSEEKLLIRKNRSIEVLWLKPNRYQPFQPAGVKETIAAPDQTITGSAWLYEDNAHVAFSTAGGIFLTELDGRGGRNTVQLAHGGVSDLASSTVTPNALFFRRGKTTYRIDL
;
A
#
# COMPACT_ATOMS: atom_id res chain seq x y z
N ALA A 1 -0.54 -43.91 5.49
CA ALA A 1 -1.10 -43.53 6.80
C ALA A 1 -1.82 -42.20 6.65
N ARG A 2 -3.06 -42.08 7.14
CA ARG A 2 -3.78 -40.80 7.18
C ARG A 2 -3.20 -39.98 8.33
N TYR A 3 -2.72 -38.77 8.06
CA TYR A 3 -2.27 -37.84 9.11
C TYR A 3 -3.46 -36.99 9.55
N THR A 4 -3.89 -37.20 10.78
CA THR A 4 -4.80 -36.29 11.49
C THR A 4 -3.91 -35.27 12.19
N VAL A 5 -3.98 -34.00 11.79
CA VAL A 5 -3.30 -32.91 12.49
C VAL A 5 -4.17 -32.52 13.68
N THR A 6 -3.76 -32.94 14.88
CA THR A 6 -4.31 -32.44 16.13
C THR A 6 -3.73 -31.05 16.38
N ALA A 7 -4.59 -30.05 16.61
CA ALA A 7 -4.16 -28.69 16.96
C ALA A 7 -3.39 -28.71 18.29
N GLY A 8 -2.06 -28.77 18.20
CA GLY A 8 -1.13 -28.60 19.31
C GLY A 8 -0.78 -27.12 19.48
N ALA A 9 -0.55 -26.72 20.72
CA ALA A 9 -0.21 -25.37 21.14
C ALA A 9 0.84 -24.71 20.22
N THR A 10 0.50 -23.54 19.69
CA THR A 10 1.45 -22.67 18.99
C THR A 10 2.40 -22.05 20.00
N ASP A 11 3.60 -22.62 20.12
CA ASP A 11 4.74 -21.93 20.70
C ASP A 11 5.25 -20.91 19.68
N VAL A 12 5.06 -19.63 19.96
CA VAL A 12 5.67 -18.56 19.17
C VAL A 12 7.11 -18.42 19.65
N LEU A 13 8.01 -19.18 19.03
CA LEU A 13 9.44 -19.01 19.16
C LEU A 13 9.86 -17.68 18.53
N GLY A 14 9.71 -16.56 19.24
CA GLY A 14 10.48 -15.29 19.11
C GLY A 14 10.75 -14.68 17.72
N HIS A 15 10.19 -15.23 16.65
CA HIS A 15 10.41 -14.86 15.26
C HIS A 15 9.09 -14.31 14.72
N PRO A 16 9.12 -13.29 13.85
CA PRO A 16 7.93 -12.80 13.17
C PRO A 16 7.24 -13.97 12.45
N GLY A 17 6.11 -14.43 12.99
CA GLY A 17 5.36 -15.54 12.44
C GLY A 17 4.44 -15.06 11.32
N PHE A 18 4.34 -15.82 10.25
CA PHE A 18 3.34 -15.60 9.21
C PHE A 18 2.03 -16.29 9.55
N TYR A 19 0.89 -15.67 9.23
CA TYR A 19 -0.39 -16.37 9.30
C TYR A 19 -0.68 -17.14 8.00
N LEU A 20 -0.70 -18.47 8.11
CA LEU A 20 -1.10 -19.39 7.04
C LEU A 20 -2.63 -19.54 7.04
N ALA A 21 -3.32 -18.65 6.33
CA ALA A 21 -4.76 -18.74 6.08
C ALA A 21 -5.07 -19.55 4.82
N GLY A 22 -6.37 -19.71 4.52
CA GLY A 22 -6.82 -20.22 3.22
C GLY A 22 -6.57 -19.28 2.02
N ALA A 23 -6.12 -18.05 2.25
CA ALA A 23 -5.73 -17.11 1.22
C ALA A 23 -4.20 -17.13 1.00
N PRO A 24 -3.72 -17.11 -0.26
CA PRO A 24 -2.29 -17.14 -0.55
C PRO A 24 -1.63 -15.82 -0.13
N PHE A 25 -0.33 -15.90 0.16
CA PHE A 25 0.52 -14.71 0.28
C PHE A 25 0.51 -13.91 -1.02
N LYS A 26 0.62 -12.59 -0.88
CA LYS A 26 0.90 -11.69 -1.99
C LYS A 26 2.29 -11.10 -1.82
N PHE A 27 3.03 -11.04 -2.92
CA PHE A 27 4.38 -10.51 -2.96
C PHE A 27 4.39 -9.28 -3.86
N PHE A 28 4.97 -8.20 -3.36
CA PHE A 28 5.11 -6.94 -4.06
C PHE A 28 6.61 -6.63 -4.10
N PRO A 29 7.32 -6.99 -5.18
CA PRO A 29 8.74 -6.67 -5.30
C PRO A 29 8.90 -5.16 -5.50
N SER A 30 9.96 -4.60 -4.91
CA SER A 30 10.33 -3.22 -5.14
C SER A 30 10.90 -3.03 -6.57
N PRO A 31 10.72 -1.86 -7.22
CA PRO A 31 11.21 -1.57 -8.58
C PRO A 31 12.66 -2.00 -8.94
N SER A 32 13.60 -1.87 -8.01
CA SER A 32 15.01 -2.23 -8.12
C SER A 32 15.32 -3.65 -7.64
N GLY A 33 14.37 -4.30 -6.95
CA GLY A 33 14.55 -5.64 -6.37
C GLY A 33 15.39 -5.68 -5.10
N GLY A 34 15.58 -4.56 -4.39
CA GLY A 34 16.28 -4.53 -3.10
C GLY A 34 15.42 -4.95 -1.91
N SER A 35 14.09 -4.95 -2.05
CA SER A 35 13.16 -5.37 -1.01
C SER A 35 11.89 -5.98 -1.61
N THR A 36 11.20 -6.79 -0.84
CA THR A 36 9.89 -7.33 -1.19
C THR A 36 8.92 -7.13 -0.04
N ALA A 37 7.80 -6.45 -0.30
CA ALA A 37 6.70 -6.41 0.66
C ALA A 37 5.87 -7.71 0.54
N VAL A 38 5.57 -8.32 1.67
CA VAL A 38 4.83 -9.59 1.76
C VAL A 38 3.57 -9.35 2.56
N LEU A 39 2.42 -9.67 1.97
CA LEU A 39 1.12 -9.62 2.64
C LEU A 39 0.62 -11.04 2.86
N ASP A 40 0.37 -11.39 4.13
CA ASP A 40 -0.21 -12.69 4.49
C ASP A 40 -1.73 -12.71 4.37
N GLY A 41 -2.32 -13.90 4.53
CA GLY A 41 -3.75 -14.11 4.37
C GLY A 41 -4.64 -13.45 5.45
N SER A 42 -4.05 -12.93 6.53
CA SER A 42 -4.75 -12.15 7.57
C SER A 42 -4.61 -10.63 7.39
N GLY A 43 -3.83 -10.19 6.40
CA GLY A 43 -3.48 -8.78 6.21
C GLY A 43 -2.27 -8.35 7.03
N GLY A 44 -1.45 -9.30 7.51
CA GLY A 44 -0.14 -9.04 8.09
C GLY A 44 0.86 -8.64 7.01
N LEU A 45 1.41 -7.43 7.13
CA LEU A 45 2.42 -6.86 6.25
C LEU A 45 3.82 -7.05 6.84
N PHE A 46 4.71 -7.56 6.00
CA PHE A 46 6.12 -7.75 6.29
C PHE A 46 6.98 -7.15 5.18
N LEU A 47 8.18 -6.72 5.52
CA LEU A 47 9.20 -6.31 4.57
C LEU A 47 10.37 -7.28 4.62
N PHE A 48 10.68 -7.89 3.48
CA PHE A 48 11.85 -8.70 3.27
C PHE A 48 12.95 -7.86 2.62
N ASP A 49 14.11 -7.77 3.27
CA ASP A 49 15.31 -7.12 2.73
C ASP A 49 16.17 -8.16 2.02
N GLU A 50 16.41 -7.96 0.72
CA GLU A 50 17.12 -8.94 -0.12
C GLU A 50 18.63 -9.02 0.21
N ASN A 51 19.20 -7.96 0.79
CA ASN A 51 20.62 -7.90 1.15
C ASN A 51 20.90 -8.62 2.47
N SER A 52 20.14 -8.31 3.52
CA SER A 52 20.29 -8.94 4.84
C SER A 52 19.64 -10.31 4.89
N ARG A 53 18.69 -10.59 3.98
CA ARG A 53 17.79 -11.75 4.01
C ARG A 53 16.96 -11.81 5.28
N GLU A 54 16.72 -10.65 5.89
CA GLU A 54 15.88 -10.53 7.07
C GLU A 54 14.46 -10.16 6.67
N ILE A 55 13.52 -10.60 7.51
CA ILE A 55 12.13 -10.20 7.40
C ILE A 55 11.70 -9.45 8.64
N HIS A 56 11.07 -8.31 8.43
CA HIS A 56 10.61 -7.43 9.49
C HIS A 56 9.09 -7.29 9.42
N PRO A 57 8.36 -7.50 10.54
CA PRO A 57 6.95 -7.20 10.59
C PRO A 57 6.77 -5.68 10.52
N VAL A 58 5.80 -5.23 9.72
CA VAL A 58 5.45 -3.81 9.59
C VAL A 58 4.17 -3.53 10.36
N GLU A 59 3.06 -4.18 10.00
CA GLU A 59 1.78 -4.06 10.71
C GLU A 59 0.74 -5.10 10.26
N GLY A 60 -0.48 -5.02 10.82
CA GLY A 60 -1.63 -5.82 10.38
C GLY A 60 -2.79 -4.98 9.81
N GLY A 61 -3.80 -5.67 9.29
CA GLY A 61 -5.02 -5.06 8.73
C GLY A 61 -4.81 -4.39 7.37
N VAL A 62 -3.75 -4.78 6.65
CA VAL A 62 -3.40 -4.26 5.34
C VAL A 62 -4.12 -5.05 4.25
N GLU A 63 -4.67 -4.35 3.27
CA GLU A 63 -5.38 -4.95 2.14
C GLU A 63 -4.54 -4.94 0.86
N GLU A 64 -3.69 -3.93 0.71
CA GLU A 64 -2.83 -3.71 -0.47
C GLU A 64 -1.65 -2.82 -0.12
N VAL A 65 -0.54 -3.00 -0.84
CA VAL A 65 0.65 -2.16 -0.75
C VAL A 65 1.26 -1.90 -2.12
N SER A 66 2.00 -0.80 -2.25
CA SER A 66 2.81 -0.53 -3.44
C SER A 66 3.99 0.38 -3.13
N PHE A 67 5.14 0.07 -3.73
CA PHE A 67 6.31 0.94 -3.67
C PHE A 67 6.11 2.15 -4.58
N ASP A 68 6.66 3.29 -4.15
CA ASP A 68 6.89 4.41 -5.06
C ASP A 68 8.00 4.06 -6.06
N GLN A 69 8.15 4.86 -7.12
CA GLN A 69 9.09 4.53 -8.20
C GLN A 69 10.56 4.54 -7.74
N SER A 70 10.88 5.35 -6.72
CA SER A 70 12.23 5.53 -6.19
C SER A 70 12.56 4.62 -4.99
N GLU A 71 11.59 3.80 -4.57
CA GLU A 71 11.71 2.93 -3.39
C GLU A 71 12.10 3.67 -2.12
N GLU A 72 11.57 4.86 -1.96
CA GLU A 72 11.73 5.67 -0.75
C GLU A 72 10.54 5.49 0.17
N LYS A 73 9.40 5.04 -0.37
CA LYS A 73 8.11 5.00 0.31
C LYS A 73 7.34 3.74 -0.05
N LEU A 74 6.59 3.23 0.91
CA LEU A 74 5.60 2.18 0.73
C LEU A 74 4.22 2.75 1.02
N LEU A 75 3.35 2.75 0.01
CA LEU A 75 1.93 3.02 0.17
C LEU A 75 1.25 1.80 0.77
N ILE A 76 0.47 2.02 1.81
CA ILE A 76 -0.25 1.00 2.55
C ILE A 76 -1.73 1.37 2.54
N ARG A 77 -2.56 0.50 1.98
CA ARG A 77 -4.02 0.62 2.00
C ARG A 77 -4.61 -0.32 3.03
N LYS A 78 -5.43 0.24 3.90
CA LYS A 78 -6.36 -0.49 4.76
C LYS A 78 -7.80 -0.15 4.38
N ASN A 79 -8.76 -0.82 5.01
CA ASN A 79 -10.18 -0.58 4.80
C ASN A 79 -10.57 0.91 4.86
N ARG A 80 -10.03 1.70 5.79
CA ARG A 80 -10.38 3.12 5.99
C ARG A 80 -9.18 4.05 6.20
N SER A 81 -7.99 3.64 5.80
CA SER A 81 -6.82 4.52 5.81
C SER A 81 -5.92 4.28 4.61
N ILE A 82 -5.38 5.38 4.11
CA ILE A 82 -4.17 5.40 3.30
C ILE A 82 -3.04 5.83 4.20
N GLU A 83 -2.01 5.00 4.28
CA GLU A 83 -0.80 5.25 5.05
C GLU A 83 0.42 5.20 4.14
N VAL A 84 1.47 5.94 4.49
CA VAL A 84 2.77 5.87 3.84
C VAL A 84 3.82 5.56 4.89
N LEU A 85 4.60 4.51 4.63
CA LEU A 85 5.80 4.17 5.37
C LEU A 85 7.02 4.71 4.60
N TRP A 86 7.82 5.54 5.24
CA TRP A 86 9.08 6.04 4.71
C TRP A 86 10.16 4.97 4.87
N LEU A 87 10.63 4.40 3.76
CA LEU A 87 11.69 3.38 3.74
C LEU A 87 13.09 4.00 3.80
N LYS A 88 13.22 5.22 3.25
CA LYS A 88 14.45 6.01 3.27
C LYS A 88 14.17 7.38 3.90
N PRO A 89 15.17 8.04 4.52
CA PRO A 89 14.96 9.37 5.10
C PRO A 89 14.63 10.39 4.01
N ASN A 90 13.57 11.16 4.20
CA ASN A 90 13.26 12.29 3.34
C ASN A 90 14.28 13.42 3.61
N ARG A 91 14.97 13.85 2.55
CA ARG A 91 15.99 14.90 2.62
C ARG A 91 15.44 16.30 2.39
N TYR A 92 14.14 16.41 2.10
CA TYR A 92 13.43 17.66 1.84
C TYR A 92 12.35 17.87 2.90
N GLN A 93 11.95 19.13 3.13
CA GLN A 93 10.90 19.41 4.09
C GLN A 93 9.52 19.03 3.55
N PRO A 94 8.61 18.49 4.38
CA PRO A 94 8.83 18.12 5.78
C PRO A 94 9.76 16.90 5.90
N PHE A 95 10.67 16.89 6.88
CA PHE A 95 11.63 15.80 7.03
C PHE A 95 11.01 14.60 7.74
N GLN A 96 11.09 13.41 7.12
CA GLN A 96 10.71 12.14 7.74
C GLN A 96 11.91 11.20 7.84
N PRO A 97 12.25 10.71 9.05
CA PRO A 97 13.17 9.60 9.20
C PRO A 97 12.68 8.33 8.50
N ALA A 98 13.61 7.45 8.12
CA ALA A 98 13.26 6.09 7.70
C ALA A 98 12.55 5.33 8.85
N GLY A 99 11.60 4.48 8.49
CA GLY A 99 10.75 3.73 9.42
C GLY A 99 9.53 4.52 9.93
N VAL A 100 9.43 5.82 9.67
CA VAL A 100 8.25 6.60 10.08
C VAL A 100 7.08 6.28 9.17
N LYS A 101 5.91 6.11 9.79
CA LYS A 101 4.65 5.90 9.09
C LYS A 101 3.69 7.06 9.36
N GLU A 102 2.99 7.49 8.32
CA GLU A 102 2.06 8.60 8.36
C GLU A 102 0.72 8.20 7.74
N THR A 103 -0.40 8.56 8.40
CA THR A 103 -1.72 8.49 7.76
C THR A 103 -1.87 9.68 6.83
N ILE A 104 -2.12 9.39 5.55
CA ILE A 104 -2.31 10.38 4.50
C ILE A 104 -3.78 10.75 4.35
N ALA A 105 -4.66 9.75 4.36
CA ALA A 105 -6.10 9.94 4.31
C ALA A 105 -6.82 8.91 5.19
N ALA A 106 -7.92 9.30 5.81
CA ALA A 106 -8.77 8.43 6.62
C ALA A 106 -10.26 8.73 6.35
N PRO A 107 -10.78 8.36 5.17
CA PRO A 107 -12.16 8.65 4.81
C PRO A 107 -13.17 7.84 5.62
N ASP A 108 -14.38 8.39 5.78
CA ASP A 108 -15.51 7.69 6.38
C ASP A 108 -16.05 6.56 5.51
N GLN A 109 -15.55 6.34 4.29
CA GLN A 109 -15.98 5.26 3.42
C GLN A 109 -14.88 4.24 3.25
N THR A 110 -15.25 2.98 3.02
CA THR A 110 -14.29 1.93 2.68
C THR A 110 -13.51 2.31 1.42
N ILE A 111 -12.20 2.14 1.49
CA ILE A 111 -11.27 2.36 0.40
C ILE A 111 -11.17 1.07 -0.40
N THR A 112 -11.50 1.15 -1.68
CA THR A 112 -11.55 0.00 -2.60
C THR A 112 -10.31 -0.14 -3.49
N GLY A 113 -9.46 0.88 -3.55
CA GLY A 113 -8.21 0.85 -4.30
C GLY A 113 -7.34 2.06 -4.01
N SER A 114 -6.05 1.95 -4.31
CA SER A 114 -5.07 3.03 -4.13
C SER A 114 -3.97 2.95 -5.18
N ALA A 115 -3.44 4.09 -5.60
CA ALA A 115 -2.37 4.15 -6.58
C ALA A 115 -1.47 5.37 -6.34
N TRP A 116 -0.16 5.21 -6.58
CA TRP A 116 0.76 6.35 -6.65
C TRP A 116 0.51 7.17 -7.91
N LEU A 117 0.68 8.49 -7.81
CA LEU A 117 1.01 9.31 -8.97
C LEU A 117 2.55 9.29 -9.11
N TYR A 118 3.03 8.61 -10.15
CA TYR A 118 4.47 8.37 -10.29
C TYR A 118 5.26 9.57 -10.81
N GLU A 119 4.58 10.59 -11.37
CA GLU A 119 5.23 11.82 -11.86
C GLU A 119 6.08 12.50 -10.77
N ASP A 120 5.59 12.51 -9.53
CA ASP A 120 6.27 13.15 -8.41
C ASP A 120 6.48 12.23 -7.20
N ASN A 121 5.84 11.06 -7.13
CA ASN A 121 5.81 10.20 -5.94
C ASN A 121 5.37 10.95 -4.66
N ALA A 122 4.63 12.06 -4.82
CA ALA A 122 4.18 12.96 -3.75
C ALA A 122 2.65 13.06 -3.69
N HIS A 123 1.94 12.43 -4.62
CA HIS A 123 0.50 12.27 -4.57
C HIS A 123 0.07 10.81 -4.60
N VAL A 124 -1.03 10.54 -3.92
CA VAL A 124 -1.69 9.25 -3.89
C VAL A 124 -3.15 9.41 -4.27
N ALA A 125 -3.60 8.57 -5.20
CA ALA A 125 -5.00 8.41 -5.50
C ALA A 125 -5.60 7.26 -4.68
N PHE A 126 -6.84 7.42 -4.24
CA PHE A 126 -7.61 6.35 -3.62
C PHE A 126 -9.06 6.39 -4.08
N SER A 127 -9.72 5.23 -4.09
CA SER A 127 -11.12 5.11 -4.47
C SER A 127 -11.99 4.68 -3.30
N THR A 128 -13.21 5.20 -3.24
CA THR A 128 -14.28 4.76 -2.34
C THR A 128 -15.57 4.59 -3.13
N ALA A 129 -16.65 4.18 -2.47
CA ALA A 129 -17.99 4.20 -3.09
C ALA A 129 -18.41 5.58 -3.59
N GLY A 130 -17.86 6.66 -3.01
CA GLY A 130 -18.13 8.05 -3.39
C GLY A 130 -17.37 8.55 -4.61
N GLY A 131 -16.24 7.92 -4.99
CA GLY A 131 -15.44 8.40 -6.11
C GLY A 131 -13.96 8.05 -6.05
N ILE A 132 -13.18 8.75 -6.87
CA ILE A 132 -11.71 8.76 -6.83
C ILE A 132 -11.25 10.10 -6.28
N PHE A 133 -10.33 10.05 -5.34
CA PHE A 133 -9.74 11.20 -4.67
C PHE A 133 -8.23 11.18 -4.88
N LEU A 134 -7.63 12.36 -4.98
CA LEU A 134 -6.18 12.56 -5.04
C LEU A 134 -5.78 13.42 -3.86
N THR A 135 -4.77 12.98 -3.11
CA THR A 135 -4.24 13.71 -1.96
C THR A 135 -2.73 13.82 -2.07
N GLU A 136 -2.20 14.95 -1.64
CA GLU A 136 -0.76 15.15 -1.49
C GLU A 136 -0.25 14.49 -0.20
N LEU A 137 1.06 14.21 -0.15
CA LEU A 137 1.72 13.70 1.05
C LEU A 137 2.08 14.81 2.05
N ASP A 138 2.39 16.02 1.57
CA ASP A 138 2.78 17.15 2.42
C ASP A 138 1.61 17.56 3.34
N GLY A 139 1.78 17.32 4.64
CA GLY A 139 0.76 17.64 5.64
C GLY A 139 0.87 19.05 6.23
N ARG A 140 1.87 19.86 5.83
CA ARG A 140 2.07 21.19 6.41
C ARG A 140 0.90 22.10 6.05
N GLY A 141 0.14 22.50 7.07
CA GLY A 141 -1.07 23.33 6.87
C GLY A 141 -2.34 22.52 6.58
N GLY A 142 -2.26 21.18 6.66
CA GLY A 142 -3.33 20.26 6.27
C GLY A 142 -3.12 19.76 4.84
N ARG A 143 -3.46 18.49 4.60
CA ARG A 143 -3.35 17.90 3.26
C ARG A 143 -4.50 18.35 2.38
N ASN A 144 -4.18 18.78 1.17
CA ASN A 144 -5.18 19.00 0.15
C ASN A 144 -5.64 17.67 -0.44
N THR A 145 -6.95 17.46 -0.51
CA THR A 145 -7.58 16.31 -1.16
C THR A 145 -8.63 16.81 -2.14
N VAL A 146 -8.50 16.41 -3.40
CA VAL A 146 -9.45 16.75 -4.46
C VAL A 146 -10.16 15.50 -4.97
N GLN A 147 -11.44 15.64 -5.31
CA GLN A 147 -12.19 14.56 -5.95
C GLN A 147 -12.04 14.65 -7.47
N LEU A 148 -11.48 13.61 -8.08
CA LEU A 148 -11.24 13.55 -9.53
C LEU A 148 -12.45 12.99 -10.29
N ALA A 149 -13.21 12.09 -9.68
CA ALA A 149 -14.37 11.48 -10.30
C ALA A 149 -15.41 11.06 -9.26
N HIS A 150 -16.70 11.18 -9.58
CA HIS A 150 -17.81 10.79 -8.70
C HIS A 150 -18.29 9.36 -8.94
N GLY A 151 -18.65 8.66 -7.87
CA GLY A 151 -19.17 7.29 -7.91
C GLY A 151 -18.07 6.23 -7.94
N GLY A 152 -18.37 5.10 -7.31
CA GLY A 152 -17.43 3.99 -7.12
C GLY A 152 -16.87 3.41 -8.41
N VAL A 153 -15.68 2.84 -8.29
CA VAL A 153 -14.94 2.18 -9.38
C VAL A 153 -14.57 0.76 -8.97
N SER A 154 -14.47 -0.14 -9.93
CA SER A 154 -14.09 -1.54 -9.65
C SER A 154 -12.58 -1.72 -9.52
N ASP A 155 -11.81 -0.89 -10.22
CA ASP A 155 -10.35 -0.92 -10.25
C ASP A 155 -9.80 0.50 -10.31
N LEU A 156 -8.65 0.74 -9.68
CA LEU A 156 -7.84 1.95 -9.77
C LEU A 156 -6.37 1.53 -9.94
N ALA A 157 -5.68 2.09 -10.92
CA ALA A 157 -4.29 1.78 -11.21
C ALA A 157 -3.54 3.00 -11.76
N SER A 158 -2.22 2.95 -11.68
CA SER A 158 -1.29 3.87 -12.33
C SER A 158 -0.15 3.10 -12.98
N SER A 159 0.71 3.78 -13.73
CA SER A 159 1.84 3.17 -14.43
C SER A 159 3.03 4.12 -14.46
N THR A 160 4.23 3.58 -14.28
CA THR A 160 5.48 4.35 -14.44
C THR A 160 5.76 4.73 -15.89
N VAL A 161 5.07 4.11 -16.86
CA VAL A 161 5.19 4.45 -18.30
C VAL A 161 4.38 5.70 -18.67
N THR A 162 3.27 5.94 -17.97
CA THR A 162 2.47 7.18 -18.06
C THR A 162 2.32 7.75 -16.65
N PRO A 163 3.40 8.33 -16.11
CA PRO A 163 3.53 8.64 -14.68
C PRO A 163 2.55 9.72 -14.19
N ASN A 164 2.03 10.54 -15.10
CA ASN A 164 1.04 11.58 -14.84
C ASN A 164 -0.41 11.15 -15.12
N ALA A 165 -0.70 9.84 -15.17
CA ALA A 165 -2.03 9.34 -15.49
C ALA A 165 -2.55 8.29 -14.50
N LEU A 166 -3.85 8.35 -14.25
CA LEU A 166 -4.61 7.34 -13.52
C LEU A 166 -5.55 6.60 -14.47
N PHE A 167 -5.67 5.29 -14.26
CA PHE A 167 -6.58 4.42 -14.99
C PHE A 167 -7.58 3.83 -14.02
N PHE A 168 -8.85 3.78 -14.40
CA PHE A 168 -9.88 3.18 -13.57
C PHE A 168 -10.98 2.54 -14.40
N ARG A 169 -11.71 1.61 -13.80
CA ARG A 169 -12.79 0.89 -14.47
C ARG A 169 -14.14 1.18 -13.81
N ARG A 170 -15.16 1.42 -14.65
CA ARG A 170 -16.57 1.43 -14.23
C ARG A 170 -17.36 0.49 -15.12
N GLY A 171 -17.88 -0.58 -14.51
CA GLY A 171 -18.51 -1.66 -15.26
C GLY A 171 -17.52 -2.27 -16.26
N LYS A 172 -17.83 -2.15 -17.55
CA LYS A 172 -16.99 -2.69 -18.65
C LYS A 172 -16.11 -1.64 -19.33
N THR A 173 -16.18 -0.38 -18.90
CA THR A 173 -15.45 0.73 -19.53
C THR A 173 -14.23 1.10 -18.71
N THR A 174 -13.09 1.21 -19.38
CA THR A 174 -11.84 1.74 -18.82
C THR A 174 -11.74 3.23 -19.15
N TYR A 175 -11.37 4.02 -18.16
CA TYR A 175 -11.16 5.46 -18.26
C TYR A 175 -9.71 5.80 -17.92
N ARG A 176 -9.28 6.96 -18.40
CA ARG A 176 -7.98 7.58 -18.11
C ARG A 176 -8.21 9.03 -17.69
N ILE A 177 -7.49 9.48 -16.67
CA ILE A 177 -7.37 10.89 -16.30
C ILE A 177 -5.90 11.27 -16.39
N ASP A 178 -5.60 12.32 -17.15
CA ASP A 178 -4.29 12.96 -17.17
C ASP A 178 -4.26 14.10 -16.14
N LEU A 179 -3.16 14.20 -15.39
CA LEU A 179 -2.96 15.15 -14.29
C LEU A 179 -1.78 16.08 -14.57
#